data_AF-A0A936RGE5-F1
#
_entry.id   AF-A0A936RGE5-F1
#
_cell.length_a   1.000
_cell.length_b   1.000
_cell.length_c   1.000
_cell.angle_alpha   90.00
_cell.angle_beta   90.00
_cell.angle_gamma   90.00
#
_symmetry.space_group_name_H-M   'P 1'
#
loop_
_entity.id
_entity.type
_entity.pdbx_description
1 polymer ?
#
loop_
_entity_poly.entity_id
_entity_poly.type
_entity_poly.pdbx_seq_one_letter_code
_entity_poly.pdbx_strand_id
1 'polypeptide(L)'
;MKKIIFLFITLFTLQGFAQEVSKEYDKIGKFYHGVAIVWKNGLCGVIKSSGKEIVKPEYEKIRPFGSDGISYTTKEGKIGLLSIEGKVITENIYESIAPFRNGRAITKMNGLMGMINNKGKVLIPNEYQKITVGRYGDIRAVKDGREVMLDVKD
;
A
#
# COMPACT_ATOMS: atom_id res chain seq x y z
N MET A 1 -17.54 34.32 -31.21
CA MET A 1 -18.48 34.19 -30.07
C MET A 1 -18.76 32.75 -29.62
N LYS A 2 -18.56 31.70 -30.44
CA LYS A 2 -18.80 30.29 -30.04
C LYS A 2 -17.76 29.65 -29.09
N LYS A 3 -16.55 30.22 -28.93
CA LYS A 3 -15.49 29.67 -28.06
C LYS A 3 -15.65 30.01 -26.57
N ILE A 4 -16.39 31.06 -26.22
CA ILE A 4 -16.53 31.53 -24.83
C ILE A 4 -17.63 30.74 -24.10
N ILE A 5 -18.70 30.34 -24.77
CA ILE A 5 -19.81 29.57 -24.19
C ILE A 5 -19.38 28.14 -23.81
N PHE A 6 -18.49 27.51 -24.59
CA PHE A 6 -18.02 26.14 -24.31
C PHE A 6 -17.14 26.08 -23.05
N LEU A 7 -16.31 27.10 -22.81
CA LEU A 7 -15.41 27.18 -21.65
C LEU A 7 -16.20 27.36 -20.33
N PHE A 8 -17.29 28.13 -20.34
CA PHE A 8 -18.15 28.34 -19.17
C PHE A 8 -18.97 27.10 -18.79
N ILE A 9 -19.48 26.35 -19.78
CA ILE A 9 -20.21 25.09 -19.52
C ILE A 9 -19.26 24.05 -18.90
N THR A 10 -18.03 23.92 -19.41
CA THR A 10 -17.05 22.98 -18.86
C THR A 10 -16.64 23.31 -17.43
N LEU A 11 -16.51 24.60 -17.10
CA LEU A 11 -16.11 25.03 -15.76
C LEU A 11 -17.22 24.76 -14.73
N PHE A 12 -18.48 24.97 -15.11
CA PHE A 12 -19.64 24.69 -14.25
C PHE A 12 -19.83 23.19 -14.01
N THR A 13 -19.63 22.35 -15.04
CA THR A 13 -19.66 20.88 -14.88
C THR A 13 -18.50 20.35 -14.03
N LEU A 14 -17.31 20.95 -14.13
CA LEU A 14 -16.14 20.55 -13.35
C LEU A 14 -16.33 20.87 -11.86
N GLN A 15 -16.96 22.01 -11.55
CA GLN A 15 -17.25 22.45 -10.20
C GLN A 15 -18.34 21.59 -9.54
N GLY A 16 -19.38 21.22 -10.30
CA GLY A 16 -20.40 20.26 -9.85
C GLY A 16 -19.83 18.87 -9.57
N PHE A 17 -18.96 18.37 -10.45
CA PHE A 17 -18.31 17.07 -10.30
C PHE A 17 -17.42 16.99 -9.06
N ALA A 18 -16.56 18.00 -8.85
CA ALA A 18 -15.71 18.05 -7.66
C ALA A 18 -16.54 18.12 -6.36
N GLN A 19 -17.67 18.82 -6.39
CA GLN A 19 -18.56 18.95 -5.24
C GLN A 19 -19.31 17.65 -4.93
N GLU A 20 -19.69 16.87 -5.94
CA GLU A 20 -20.40 15.61 -5.76
C GLU A 20 -19.52 14.52 -5.14
N VAL A 21 -18.28 14.36 -5.62
CA VAL A 21 -17.29 13.43 -5.02
C VAL A 21 -16.96 13.84 -3.59
N SER A 22 -16.89 15.14 -3.30
CA SER A 22 -16.60 15.63 -1.94
C SER A 22 -17.71 15.35 -0.92
N LYS A 23 -18.95 15.08 -1.37
CA LYS A 23 -20.06 14.71 -0.48
C LYS A 23 -20.01 13.24 -0.07
N GLU A 24 -19.31 12.40 -0.82
CA GLU A 24 -19.27 10.96 -0.58
C GLU A 24 -18.28 10.56 0.52
N TYR A 25 -17.25 11.38 0.74
CA TYR A 25 -16.15 11.11 1.65
C TYR A 25 -15.99 12.24 2.67
N ASP A 26 -15.68 11.89 3.92
CA ASP A 26 -15.41 12.85 5.00
C ASP A 26 -14.16 13.68 4.71
N LYS A 27 -13.20 13.08 4.00
CA LYS A 27 -11.95 13.73 3.60
C LYS A 27 -11.38 13.10 2.34
N ILE A 28 -10.77 13.94 1.50
CA ILE A 28 -9.98 13.53 0.34
C ILE A 28 -8.54 14.03 0.54
N GLY A 29 -7.57 13.15 0.31
CA GLY A 29 -6.16 13.43 0.46
C GLY A 29 -5.61 14.21 -0.74
N LYS A 30 -4.32 14.56 -0.67
CA LYS A 30 -3.63 15.08 -1.85
C LYS A 30 -3.57 14.00 -2.91
N PHE A 31 -3.78 14.40 -4.17
CA PHE A 31 -3.53 13.52 -5.30
C PHE A 31 -2.03 13.31 -5.50
N TYR A 32 -1.63 12.06 -5.71
CA TYR A 32 -0.28 11.65 -6.05
C TYR A 32 -0.37 10.52 -7.09
N HIS A 33 0.37 10.63 -8.19
CA HIS A 33 0.29 9.70 -9.34
C HIS A 33 -1.15 9.43 -9.82
N GLY A 34 -2.01 10.45 -9.81
CA GLY A 34 -3.37 10.35 -10.31
C GLY A 34 -4.37 9.65 -9.37
N VAL A 35 -3.99 9.33 -8.13
CA VAL A 35 -4.89 8.78 -7.10
C VAL A 35 -4.86 9.61 -5.82
N ALA A 36 -5.92 9.53 -5.02
CA ALA A 36 -5.96 10.06 -3.66
C ALA A 36 -6.50 9.02 -2.69
N ILE A 37 -5.97 9.05 -1.46
CA ILE A 37 -6.56 8.33 -0.34
C ILE A 37 -7.77 9.13 0.13
N VAL A 38 -8.87 8.44 0.40
CA VAL A 38 -10.13 9.03 0.89
C VAL A 38 -10.50 8.41 2.22
N TRP A 39 -11.24 9.16 3.04
CA TRP A 39 -11.73 8.71 4.33
C TRP A 39 -13.25 8.78 4.38
N LYS A 40 -13.88 7.73 4.91
CA LYS A 40 -15.33 7.66 5.16
C LYS A 40 -15.59 6.78 6.37
N ASN A 41 -16.36 7.28 7.34
CA ASN A 41 -16.74 6.54 8.55
C ASN A 41 -15.53 5.95 9.30
N GLY A 42 -14.41 6.68 9.34
CA GLY A 42 -13.17 6.24 9.99
C GLY A 42 -12.32 5.24 9.20
N LEU A 43 -12.75 4.83 8.01
CA LEU A 43 -12.01 3.92 7.13
C LEU A 43 -11.44 4.64 5.91
N CYS A 44 -10.41 4.05 5.31
CA CYS A 44 -9.63 4.56 4.20
C CYS A 44 -9.92 3.76 2.93
N GLY A 45 -10.09 4.48 1.82
CA GLY A 45 -10.19 3.93 0.45
C GLY A 45 -9.26 4.67 -0.50
N VAL A 46 -9.38 4.39 -1.80
CA VAL A 46 -8.58 5.02 -2.86
C VAL A 46 -9.48 5.38 -4.05
N ILE A 47 -9.33 6.60 -4.55
CA ILE A 47 -10.00 7.08 -5.76
C ILE A 47 -8.99 7.57 -6.80
N LYS A 48 -9.39 7.59 -8.07
CA LYS A 48 -8.70 8.32 -9.14
C LYS A 48 -8.94 9.82 -9.06
N SER A 49 -8.09 10.61 -9.72
CA SER A 49 -8.31 12.04 -9.97
C SER A 49 -9.62 12.35 -10.68
N SER A 50 -10.14 11.38 -11.43
CA SER A 50 -11.47 11.44 -12.04
C SER A 50 -12.61 11.14 -11.06
N GLY A 51 -12.37 11.11 -9.74
CA GLY A 51 -13.35 10.74 -8.72
C GLY A 51 -13.75 9.26 -8.67
N LYS A 52 -13.32 8.45 -9.65
CA LYS A 52 -13.69 7.03 -9.71
C LYS A 52 -13.04 6.25 -8.57
N GLU A 53 -13.85 5.53 -7.81
CA GLU A 53 -13.38 4.62 -6.78
C GLU A 53 -12.53 3.48 -7.37
N ILE A 54 -11.38 3.25 -6.74
CA ILE A 54 -10.49 2.11 -6.99
C ILE A 54 -10.67 1.09 -5.86
N VAL A 55 -10.65 1.58 -4.62
CA VAL A 55 -10.75 0.78 -3.40
C VAL A 55 -11.75 1.45 -2.48
N LYS A 56 -12.75 0.70 -2.04
CA LYS A 56 -13.76 1.17 -1.08
C LYS A 56 -13.11 1.51 0.27
N PRO A 57 -13.68 2.44 1.04
CA PRO A 57 -13.29 2.62 2.43
C PRO A 57 -13.48 1.34 3.25
N GLU A 58 -12.39 0.58 3.44
CA GLU A 58 -12.39 -0.69 4.18
C GLU A 58 -11.15 -0.91 5.05
N TYR A 59 -10.14 -0.05 4.89
CA TYR A 59 -8.89 -0.15 5.64
C TYR A 59 -8.88 0.84 6.79
N GLU A 60 -8.38 0.44 7.95
CA GLU A 60 -8.12 1.36 9.06
C GLU A 60 -7.09 2.42 8.66
N LYS A 61 -6.12 2.04 7.81
CA LYS A 61 -5.08 2.93 7.30
C LYS A 61 -4.61 2.51 5.93
N ILE A 62 -4.39 3.49 5.06
CA ILE A 62 -3.59 3.36 3.84
C ILE A 62 -2.48 4.40 3.95
N ARG A 63 -1.21 4.00 3.79
CA ARG A 63 -0.08 4.95 3.76
C ARG A 63 0.00 5.64 2.38
N PRO A 64 0.69 6.77 2.25
CA PRO A 64 1.01 7.30 0.93
C PRO A 64 1.69 6.25 0.05
N PHE A 65 1.31 6.19 -1.22
CA PHE A 65 1.95 5.30 -2.18
C PHE A 65 3.41 5.71 -2.40
N GLY A 66 4.30 4.74 -2.42
CA GLY A 66 5.69 4.92 -2.84
C GLY A 66 5.79 5.24 -4.34
N SER A 67 6.99 5.60 -4.78
CA SER A 67 7.28 5.79 -6.22
C SER A 67 7.16 4.49 -7.03
N ASP A 68 7.19 3.34 -6.37
CA ASP A 68 6.95 2.01 -6.92
C ASP A 68 5.45 1.66 -7.05
N GLY A 69 4.55 2.57 -6.64
CA GLY A 69 3.11 2.35 -6.68
C GLY A 69 2.61 1.38 -5.60
N ILE A 70 3.41 1.09 -4.57
CA ILE A 70 3.03 0.21 -3.47
C ILE A 70 2.68 1.04 -2.23
N SER A 71 1.64 0.63 -1.52
CA SER A 71 1.29 1.18 -0.21
C SER A 71 1.10 0.08 0.83
N TYR A 72 1.37 0.43 2.09
CA TYR A 72 1.07 -0.39 3.25
C TYR A 72 -0.36 -0.09 3.71
N THR A 73 -1.14 -1.14 3.87
CA THR A 73 -2.50 -1.06 4.42
C THR A 73 -2.54 -1.59 5.83
N THR A 74 -3.52 -1.17 6.62
CA THR A 74 -3.84 -1.76 7.93
C THR A 74 -5.32 -2.12 7.98
N LYS A 75 -5.62 -3.35 8.38
CA LYS A 75 -6.97 -3.89 8.56
C LYS A 75 -6.90 -4.90 9.69
N GLU A 76 -7.78 -4.79 10.68
CA GLU A 76 -7.81 -5.64 11.87
C GLU A 76 -6.46 -5.67 12.61
N GLY A 77 -5.78 -4.52 12.65
CA GLY A 77 -4.46 -4.39 13.29
C GLY A 77 -3.30 -5.10 12.57
N LYS A 78 -3.52 -5.68 11.38
CA LYS A 78 -2.50 -6.35 10.58
C LYS A 78 -2.15 -5.57 9.32
N ILE A 79 -0.92 -5.75 8.84
CA ILE A 79 -0.33 -5.04 7.72
C ILE A 79 -0.36 -5.89 6.46
N GLY A 80 -0.79 -5.28 5.36
CA GLY A 80 -0.79 -5.82 4.01
C GLY A 80 -0.18 -4.83 3.01
N LEU A 81 -0.20 -5.20 1.74
CA LEU A 81 0.34 -4.39 0.65
C LEU A 81 -0.71 -4.25 -0.45
N LEU A 82 -0.85 -3.04 -0.96
CA LEU A 82 -1.80 -2.67 -2.00
C LEU A 82 -1.08 -1.93 -3.12
N SER A 83 -1.38 -2.28 -4.37
CA SER A 83 -0.91 -1.54 -5.53
C SER A 83 -1.74 -0.27 -5.76
N ILE A 84 -1.19 0.70 -6.48
CA ILE A 84 -1.87 1.95 -6.83
C ILE A 84 -3.13 1.73 -7.69
N GLU A 85 -3.20 0.61 -8.41
CA GLU A 85 -4.38 0.15 -9.15
C GLU A 85 -5.42 -0.55 -8.26
N GLY A 86 -5.16 -0.67 -6.96
CA GLY A 86 -6.04 -1.32 -5.99
C GLY A 86 -5.89 -2.84 -5.92
N LYS A 87 -4.84 -3.42 -6.50
CA LYS A 87 -4.58 -4.86 -6.39
C LYS A 87 -4.00 -5.16 -5.01
N VAL A 88 -4.60 -6.09 -4.28
CA VAL A 88 -4.00 -6.65 -3.07
C VAL A 88 -2.75 -7.46 -3.47
N ILE A 89 -1.58 -6.98 -3.05
CA ILE A 89 -0.28 -7.64 -3.28
C ILE A 89 -0.04 -8.68 -2.18
N THR A 90 -0.34 -8.32 -0.94
CA THR A 90 -0.40 -9.24 0.20
C THR A 90 -1.58 -8.86 1.07
N GLU A 91 -2.30 -9.86 1.55
CA GLU A 91 -3.36 -9.67 2.55
C GLU A 91 -2.81 -9.04 3.85
N ASN A 92 -3.71 -8.46 4.64
CA ASN A 92 -3.40 -7.91 5.95
C ASN A 92 -3.20 -9.03 6.98
N ILE A 93 -2.08 -9.75 6.89
CA ILE A 93 -1.75 -10.89 7.75
C ILE A 93 -0.51 -10.66 8.62
N TYR A 94 0.32 -9.67 8.28
CA TYR A 94 1.59 -9.44 8.95
C TYR A 94 1.42 -8.53 10.17
N GLU A 95 2.12 -8.84 11.25
CA GLU A 95 2.30 -7.91 12.37
C GLU A 95 3.16 -6.71 11.96
N SER A 96 4.15 -6.95 11.11
CA SER A 96 4.95 -5.88 10.50
C SER A 96 5.51 -6.28 9.14
N ILE A 97 5.69 -5.28 8.28
CA ILE A 97 6.45 -5.37 7.03
C ILE A 97 7.45 -4.21 7.08
N ALA A 98 8.75 -4.52 7.06
CA ALA A 98 9.81 -3.52 7.03
C ALA A 98 9.82 -2.79 5.67
N PRO A 99 10.40 -1.58 5.58
CA PRO A 99 10.61 -0.91 4.30
C PRO A 99 11.35 -1.79 3.31
N PHE A 100 10.90 -1.81 2.06
CA PHE A 100 11.58 -2.50 0.98
C PHE A 100 12.99 -1.94 0.77
N ARG A 101 13.98 -2.83 0.68
CA ARG A 101 15.36 -2.54 0.27
C ARG A 101 15.77 -3.57 -0.77
N ASN A 102 16.24 -3.10 -1.93
CA ASN A 102 16.58 -3.96 -3.07
C ASN A 102 15.44 -4.94 -3.43
N GLY A 103 14.19 -4.47 -3.42
CA GLY A 103 13.01 -5.27 -3.76
C GLY A 103 12.56 -6.27 -2.70
N ARG A 104 13.20 -6.33 -1.52
CA ARG A 104 12.90 -7.29 -0.44
C ARG A 104 12.50 -6.58 0.84
N ALA A 105 11.59 -7.18 1.61
CA ALA A 105 11.15 -6.70 2.91
C ALA A 105 11.10 -7.84 3.91
N ILE A 106 11.61 -7.60 5.11
CA ILE A 106 11.44 -8.50 6.25
C ILE A 106 10.01 -8.35 6.77
N THR A 107 9.36 -9.48 7.00
CA THR A 107 8.01 -9.54 7.58
C THR A 107 8.05 -10.13 8.97
N LYS A 108 7.03 -9.83 9.78
CA LYS A 108 6.76 -10.53 11.05
C LYS A 108 5.33 -11.03 11.07
N MET A 109 5.12 -12.29 11.44
CA MET A 109 3.82 -12.95 11.57
C MET A 109 3.91 -14.00 12.67
N ASN A 110 2.96 -13.99 13.60
CA ASN A 110 2.91 -14.89 14.75
C ASN A 110 4.21 -14.88 15.55
N GLY A 111 4.80 -13.70 15.77
CA GLY A 111 6.07 -13.55 16.47
C GLY A 111 7.33 -13.90 15.65
N LEU A 112 7.20 -14.54 14.48
CA LEU A 112 8.32 -15.04 13.69
C LEU A 112 8.59 -14.19 12.44
N MET A 113 9.86 -14.12 12.06
CA MET A 113 10.38 -13.33 10.95
C MET A 113 10.43 -14.15 9.66
N GLY A 114 10.11 -13.50 8.55
CA GLY A 114 10.20 -14.01 7.18
C GLY A 114 10.67 -12.90 6.24
N MET A 115 10.57 -13.15 4.94
CA MET A 115 10.93 -12.19 3.91
C MET A 115 10.02 -12.35 2.69
N ILE A 116 9.59 -11.24 2.13
CA ILE A 116 8.84 -11.18 0.87
C ILE A 116 9.54 -10.27 -0.13
N ASN A 117 9.25 -10.43 -1.42
CA ASN A 117 9.58 -9.42 -2.43
C ASN A 117 8.42 -8.42 -2.64
N ASN A 118 8.65 -7.38 -3.44
CA ASN A 118 7.67 -6.34 -3.74
C ASN A 118 6.45 -6.80 -4.57
N LYS A 119 6.46 -8.05 -5.06
CA LYS A 119 5.32 -8.71 -5.70
C LYS A 119 4.52 -9.57 -4.71
N GLY A 120 4.87 -9.56 -3.43
CA GLY A 120 4.25 -10.38 -2.39
C GLY A 120 4.72 -11.84 -2.38
N LYS A 121 5.69 -12.23 -3.22
CA LYS A 121 6.25 -13.59 -3.20
C LYS A 121 7.01 -13.77 -1.89
N VAL A 122 6.66 -14.83 -1.15
CA VAL A 122 7.41 -15.27 0.02
C VAL A 122 8.76 -15.82 -0.43
N LEU A 123 9.83 -15.15 0.00
CA LEU A 123 11.21 -15.56 -0.23
C LEU A 123 11.74 -16.40 0.94
N ILE A 124 11.36 -16.02 2.17
CA ILE A 124 11.64 -16.76 3.39
C ILE A 124 10.33 -16.85 4.19
N PRO A 125 9.84 -18.04 4.55
CA PRO A 125 8.63 -18.17 5.37
C PRO A 125 8.85 -17.57 6.77
N ASN A 126 7.77 -17.14 7.40
CA ASN A 126 7.77 -16.62 8.78
C ASN A 126 7.97 -17.73 9.81
N GLU A 127 9.18 -18.29 9.88
CA GLU A 127 9.53 -19.39 10.78
C GLU A 127 10.82 -19.16 11.58
N TYR A 128 11.42 -17.97 11.46
CA TYR A 128 12.70 -17.65 12.11
C TYR A 128 12.51 -16.68 13.27
N GLN A 129 13.25 -16.89 14.35
CA GLN A 129 13.24 -15.99 15.52
C GLN A 129 13.90 -14.64 15.20
N LYS A 130 14.86 -14.65 14.26
CA LYS A 130 15.56 -13.47 13.78
C LYS A 130 15.98 -13.65 12.33
N ILE A 131 15.88 -12.59 11.52
CA ILE A 131 16.52 -12.50 10.20
C ILE A 131 17.36 -11.22 10.16
N THR A 132 18.60 -11.31 9.73
CA THR A 132 19.54 -10.20 9.55
C THR A 132 20.09 -10.23 8.13
N VAL A 133 20.08 -9.07 7.47
CA VAL A 133 20.69 -8.90 6.15
C VAL A 133 22.02 -8.16 6.33
N GLY A 134 23.12 -8.84 6.00
CA GLY A 134 24.46 -8.29 6.07
C GLY A 134 24.74 -7.31 4.92
N ARG A 135 25.90 -6.64 5.01
CA ARG A 135 26.28 -5.55 4.09
C ARG A 135 26.41 -6.00 2.63
N TYR A 136 26.78 -7.26 2.42
CA TYR A 136 26.99 -7.84 1.10
C TYR A 136 25.78 -8.64 0.61
N GLY A 137 24.64 -8.52 1.29
CA GLY A 137 23.41 -9.24 0.95
C GLY A 137 23.35 -10.66 1.52
N ASP A 138 24.33 -11.08 2.33
CA ASP A 138 24.25 -12.33 3.08
C ASP A 138 23.07 -12.29 4.05
N ILE A 139 22.25 -13.34 4.04
CA ILE A 139 21.07 -13.42 4.91
C ILE A 139 21.36 -14.47 5.98
N ARG A 140 21.33 -14.04 7.24
CA ARG A 140 21.48 -14.89 8.41
C ARG A 140 20.16 -14.96 9.13
N ALA A 141 19.80 -16.14 9.61
CA ALA A 141 18.59 -16.33 10.37
C ALA A 141 18.83 -17.19 11.61
N VAL A 142 18.02 -17.01 12.65
CA VAL A 142 18.07 -17.82 13.86
C VAL A 142 16.82 -18.70 13.90
N LYS A 143 17.02 -20.02 13.95
CA LYS A 143 15.96 -21.02 14.13
C LYS A 143 16.36 -21.95 15.27
N ASP A 144 15.48 -22.12 16.24
CA ASP A 144 15.71 -22.94 17.43
C ASP A 144 17.03 -22.62 18.15
N GLY A 145 17.37 -21.32 18.22
CA GLY A 145 18.59 -20.82 18.87
C GLY A 145 19.89 -21.02 18.07
N ARG A 146 19.82 -21.53 16.84
CA ARG A 146 21.00 -21.71 15.97
C ARG A 146 20.96 -20.72 14.81
N GLU A 147 22.12 -20.13 14.51
CA GLU A 147 22.29 -19.28 13.32
C GLU A 147 22.49 -20.15 12.08
N VAL A 148 21.77 -19.82 11.01
CA VAL A 148 21.89 -20.43 9.68
C VAL A 148 22.05 -19.34 8.63
N MET A 149 22.85 -19.62 7.60
CA MET A 149 22.93 -18.78 6.41
C MET A 149 21.86 -19.23 5.41
N LEU A 150 21.10 -18.28 4.87
CA LEU A 150 20.06 -18.55 3.89
C LEU A 150 20.52 -18.10 2.50
N ASP A 151 20.48 -19.01 1.53
CA ASP A 151 20.58 -18.67 0.11
C ASP A 151 19.17 -18.30 -0.39
N VAL A 152 18.97 -17.01 -0.71
CA VAL A 152 17.68 -16.48 -1.15
C VAL A 152 17.77 -16.03 -2.59
N LYS A 153 17.06 -16.77 -3.46
CA LYS A 153 16.90 -16.47 -4.88
C LYS A 153 15.56 -15.76 -5.12
N ASP A 154 15.55 -14.82 -6.05
CA ASP A 154 14.36 -14.03 -6.40
C ASP A 154 13.27 -14.84 -7.11
#